data_AF-A0A7X9KPN8-F1
#
_entry.id   AF-A0A7X9KPN8-F1
#
_cell.length_a   1.000
_cell.length_b   1.000
_cell.length_c   1.000
_cell.angle_alpha   90.00
_cell.angle_beta   90.00
_cell.angle_gamma   90.00
#
_symmetry.space_group_name_H-M   'P 1'
#
loop_
_entity.id
_entity.type
_entity.pdbx_description
1 polymer ?
#
loop_
_entity_poly.entity_id
_entity_poly.type
_entity_poly.pdbx_seq_one_letter_code
_entity_poly.pdbx_strand_id
1 'polypeptide(L)'
;TQNQKTKEVSNWSGKGMHTTTFAEMFDLPQGGKIIDTPGIRELGLVDISREELSQFFPEMRLILNNCRFNNCQHIDEPGCAVKAEVENDIISMERYISYISIRDTIPESKWK
;
A
#
# COMPACT_ATOMS: atom_id res chain seq x y z
N THR A 1 -27.52 2.60 18.12
CA THR A 1 -26.36 2.28 17.26
C THR A 1 -26.90 1.96 15.89
N GLN A 2 -26.56 2.73 14.85
CA GLN A 2 -26.97 2.41 13.48
C GLN A 2 -26.24 1.13 13.05
N ASN A 3 -26.99 0.18 12.50
CA ASN A 3 -26.49 -1.14 12.14
C ASN A 3 -26.26 -1.18 10.63
N GLN A 4 -25.02 -1.35 10.19
CA GLN A 4 -24.71 -1.45 8.77
C GLN A 4 -25.27 -2.73 8.16
N LYS A 5 -25.71 -2.65 6.90
CA LYS A 5 -26.20 -3.82 6.17
C LYS A 5 -25.01 -4.71 5.84
N THR A 6 -25.04 -5.96 6.28
CA THR A 6 -24.06 -6.99 5.91
C THR A 6 -24.72 -8.04 5.03
N LYS A 7 -23.91 -8.80 4.28
CA LYS A 7 -24.36 -9.95 3.48
C LYS A 7 -23.44 -11.14 3.74
N GLU A 8 -23.96 -12.34 3.53
CA GLU A 8 -23.17 -13.56 3.58
C GLU A 8 -22.09 -13.59 2.48
N VAL A 9 -21.02 -14.34 2.75
CA VAL A 9 -19.93 -14.57 1.80
C VAL A 9 -20.46 -15.42 0.64
N SER A 10 -20.04 -15.13 -0.57
CA SER A 10 -20.49 -15.91 -1.73
C SER A 10 -19.94 -17.34 -1.68
N ASN A 11 -20.83 -18.34 -1.61
CA ASN A 11 -20.46 -19.77 -1.60
C ASN A 11 -19.67 -20.21 -2.84
N TRP A 12 -19.84 -19.52 -3.97
CA TRP A 12 -19.13 -19.84 -5.21
C TRP A 12 -17.69 -19.31 -5.26
N SER A 13 -17.46 -18.06 -4.82
CA SER A 13 -16.15 -17.42 -4.97
C SER A 13 -15.35 -17.33 -3.67
N GLY A 14 -15.97 -17.62 -2.52
CA GLY A 14 -15.36 -17.46 -1.20
C GLY A 14 -15.09 -16.01 -0.81
N LYS A 15 -15.52 -15.03 -1.61
CA LYS A 15 -15.30 -13.60 -1.38
C LYS A 15 -16.51 -12.94 -0.74
N GLY A 16 -16.24 -11.99 0.17
CA GLY A 16 -17.26 -11.10 0.74
C GLY A 16 -17.85 -10.16 -0.31
N MET A 17 -19.08 -9.68 -0.07
CA MET A 17 -19.78 -8.76 -0.96
C MET A 17 -19.86 -7.38 -0.32
N HIS A 18 -19.37 -6.34 -1.01
CA HIS A 18 -19.55 -4.97 -0.56
C HIS A 18 -21.04 -4.59 -0.64
N THR A 19 -21.61 -4.22 0.50
CA THR A 19 -23.00 -3.78 0.64
C THR A 19 -23.11 -2.25 0.74
N THR A 20 -22.09 -1.60 1.29
CA THR A 20 -21.95 -0.15 1.36
C THR A 20 -21.64 0.42 -0.03
N THR A 21 -22.52 1.29 -0.54
CA THR A 21 -22.39 1.90 -1.88
C THR A 21 -21.96 3.37 -1.85
N PHE A 22 -22.12 4.04 -0.71
CA PHE A 22 -21.72 5.44 -0.51
C PHE A 22 -21.04 5.61 0.84
N ALA A 23 -20.20 6.65 0.95
CA ALA A 23 -19.58 6.99 2.22
C ALA A 23 -20.61 7.60 3.16
N GLU A 24 -20.69 7.11 4.40
CA GLU A 24 -21.60 7.59 5.44
C GLU A 24 -20.82 7.91 6.72
N MET A 25 -21.22 8.98 7.41
CA MET A 25 -20.55 9.48 8.60
C MET A 25 -21.44 9.29 9.84
N PHE A 26 -20.90 8.65 10.87
CA PHE A 26 -21.58 8.35 12.13
C PHE A 26 -20.94 9.13 13.27
N ASP A 27 -21.78 9.80 14.07
CA ASP A 27 -21.35 10.41 15.33
C ASP A 27 -21.25 9.37 16.45
N LEU A 28 -20.14 9.39 17.18
CA LEU A 28 -19.93 8.51 18.31
C LEU A 28 -20.50 9.13 19.60
N PRO A 29 -21.14 8.34 20.48
CA PRO A 29 -21.72 8.85 21.73
C PRO A 29 -20.71 9.53 22.66
N GLN A 30 -19.43 9.15 22.56
CA GLN A 30 -18.33 9.67 23.38
C GLN A 30 -17.58 10.82 22.68
N GLY A 31 -18.07 11.30 21.54
CA GLY A 31 -17.38 12.24 20.65
C GLY A 31 -16.53 11.53 19.59
N GLY A 32 -16.25 12.25 18.51
CA GLY A 32 -15.59 11.73 17.31
C GLY A 32 -16.58 11.22 16.26
N LYS A 33 -16.07 10.93 15.07
CA LYS A 33 -16.87 10.48 13.92
C LYS A 33 -16.22 9.27 13.24
N ILE A 34 -17.03 8.34 12.76
CA ILE A 34 -16.60 7.21 11.91
C ILE A 34 -17.12 7.47 10.50
N ILE A 35 -16.28 7.30 9.49
CA ILE A 35 -16.71 7.30 8.09
C ILE A 35 -16.65 5.85 7.60
N ASP A 36 -17.81 5.26 7.28
CA ASP A 36 -17.86 3.97 6.58
C ASP A 36 -17.82 4.25 5.09
N THR A 37 -16.86 3.63 4.38
CA THR A 37 -16.67 3.81 2.94
C THR A 37 -16.97 2.49 2.22
N PRO A 38 -17.45 2.54 0.96
CA PRO A 38 -17.49 1.35 0.11
C PRO A 38 -16.14 0.66 0.06
N GLY A 39 -16.16 -0.68 -0.08
CA GLY A 39 -14.91 -1.41 -0.24
C GLY A 39 -14.21 -1.06 -1.54
N ILE A 40 -12.89 -0.89 -1.46
CA ILE A 40 -12.04 -0.54 -2.59
C ILE A 40 -11.78 -1.81 -3.41
N ARG A 41 -12.14 -1.78 -4.70
CA ARG A 41 -11.92 -2.90 -5.63
C ARG A 41 -10.64 -2.74 -6.46
N GLU A 42 -10.23 -1.51 -6.68
CA GLU A 42 -9.06 -1.14 -7.45
C GLU A 42 -8.41 0.06 -6.78
N LEU A 43 -7.09 0.01 -6.64
CA LEU A 43 -6.29 1.10 -6.09
C LEU A 43 -5.55 1.74 -7.25
N GLY A 44 -5.99 2.93 -7.66
CA GLY A 44 -5.23 3.75 -8.60
C GLY A 44 -4.14 4.50 -7.86
N LEU A 45 -2.88 4.24 -8.20
CA LEU A 45 -1.76 5.06 -7.72
C LEU A 45 -1.64 6.26 -8.65
N VAL A 46 -2.09 7.41 -8.18
CA VAL A 46 -2.04 8.68 -8.91
C VAL A 46 -1.01 9.56 -8.21
N ASP A 47 -0.18 10.26 -8.99
CA ASP A 47 0.81 11.22 -8.50
C ASP A 47 1.86 10.64 -7.52
N ILE A 48 2.23 9.37 -7.67
CA ILE A 48 3.36 8.76 -6.96
C ILE A 48 4.43 8.38 -7.98
N SER A 49 5.63 8.94 -7.84
CA SER A 49 6.78 8.54 -8.65
C SER A 49 7.40 7.23 -8.14
N ARG A 50 8.19 6.54 -8.98
CA ARG A 50 8.89 5.32 -8.57
C ARG A 50 9.90 5.58 -7.45
N GLU A 51 10.52 6.76 -7.49
CA GLU A 51 11.48 7.23 -6.49
C GLU A 51 10.81 7.53 -5.13
N GLU A 52 9.57 8.00 -5.14
CA GLU A 52 8.81 8.31 -3.93
C GLU A 52 8.21 7.06 -3.30
N LEU A 53 7.94 6.02 -4.09
CA LEU A 53 7.23 4.82 -3.64
C LEU A 53 7.85 4.21 -2.37
N SER A 54 9.19 4.11 -2.32
CA SER A 54 9.90 3.50 -1.20
C SER A 54 9.71 4.26 0.12
N GLN A 55 9.33 5.54 0.08
CA GLN A 55 9.05 6.36 1.27
C GLN A 55 7.72 6.00 1.95
N PHE A 56 6.82 5.31 1.24
CA PHE A 56 5.52 4.84 1.74
C PHE A 56 5.58 3.44 2.35
N PHE A 57 6.76 2.80 2.34
CA PHE A 57 7.04 1.56 3.06
C PHE A 57 7.83 1.92 4.33
N PRO A 58 7.21 1.93 5.52
CA PRO A 58 7.85 2.37 6.75
C PRO A 58 9.21 1.71 7.03
N GLU A 59 9.29 0.40 6.78
CA GLU A 59 10.49 -0.42 6.93
C GLU A 59 11.62 0.01 5.98
N MET A 60 11.30 0.35 4.72
CA MET A 60 12.28 0.84 3.76
C MET A 60 12.67 2.30 4.07
N ARG A 61 11.70 3.13 4.46
CA ARG A 61 11.90 4.56 4.78
C ARG A 61 13.00 4.77 5.82
N LEU A 62 13.09 3.89 6.81
CA LEU A 62 14.09 3.96 7.88
C LEU A 62 15.54 3.76 7.38
N ILE A 63 15.72 3.15 6.21
CA ILE A 63 17.04 2.73 5.71
C ILE A 63 17.41 3.36 4.36
N LEU A 64 16.54 4.17 3.75
CA LEU A 64 16.79 4.79 2.43
C LEU A 64 18.12 5.56 2.39
N ASN A 65 18.45 6.27 3.47
CA ASN A 65 19.67 7.06 3.59
C ASN A 65 20.96 6.23 3.68
N ASN A 66 20.84 4.91 3.88
CA ASN A 66 22.00 4.00 3.97
C ASN A 66 22.36 3.39 2.61
N CYS A 67 21.56 3.65 1.57
CA CYS A 67 21.87 3.19 0.23
C CYS A 67 23.11 3.92 -0.30
N ARG A 68 23.96 3.19 -1.04
CA ARG A 68 25.16 3.76 -1.67
C ARG A 68 24.86 4.92 -2.63
N PHE A 69 23.70 4.88 -3.28
CA PHE A 69 23.27 5.85 -4.27
C PHE A 69 22.01 6.58 -3.81
N ASN A 70 21.96 7.90 -3.99
CA ASN A 70 20.83 8.74 -3.59
C ASN A 70 19.56 8.48 -4.41
N ASN A 71 19.68 7.92 -5.62
CA ASN A 71 18.57 7.60 -6.53
C ASN A 71 18.33 6.09 -6.66
N CYS A 72 18.73 5.31 -5.65
CA CYS A 72 18.55 3.86 -5.64
C CYS A 72 17.07 3.48 -5.77
N GLN A 73 16.74 2.66 -6.76
CA GLN A 73 15.41 2.07 -6.99
C GLN A 73 15.20 0.78 -6.20
N HIS A 74 16.27 0.28 -5.56
CA HIS A 74 16.29 -0.92 -4.73
C HIS A 74 16.00 -2.20 -5.51
N ILE A 75 16.59 -2.34 -6.71
CA ILE A 75 16.36 -3.47 -7.61
C ILE A 75 17.68 -4.21 -7.86
N ASP A 76 18.58 -3.56 -8.58
CA ASP A 76 19.84 -4.14 -9.08
C ASP A 76 21.06 -3.34 -8.63
N GLU A 77 20.85 -2.24 -7.88
CA GLU A 77 21.94 -1.37 -7.49
C GLU A 77 22.90 -2.06 -6.51
N PRO A 78 24.22 -1.98 -6.76
CA PRO A 78 25.21 -2.54 -5.85
C PRO A 78 25.29 -1.69 -4.56
N GLY A 79 25.26 -2.35 -3.40
CA GLY A 79 25.26 -1.66 -2.11
C GLY A 79 23.92 -1.00 -1.77
N CYS A 80 22.81 -1.57 -2.26
CA CYS A 80 21.48 -1.21 -1.82
C CYS A 80 21.24 -1.71 -0.38
N ALA A 81 21.06 -0.78 0.56
CA ALA A 81 20.78 -1.11 1.95
C ALA A 81 19.44 -1.85 2.09
N VAL A 82 18.43 -1.50 1.30
CA VAL A 82 17.14 -2.20 1.30
C VAL A 82 17.31 -3.69 1.00
N LYS A 83 18.08 -4.05 -0.03
CA LYS A 83 18.30 -5.46 -0.36
C LYS A 83 19.09 -6.20 0.72
N ALA A 84 20.08 -5.55 1.31
CA ALA A 84 20.84 -6.12 2.42
C ALA A 84 19.91 -6.40 3.63
N GLU A 85 19.00 -5.48 3.94
CA GLU A 85 18.03 -5.68 5.03
C GLU A 85 16.94 -6.70 4.70
N VAL A 86 16.63 -6.93 3.41
CA VAL A 86 15.80 -8.06 2.98
C VAL A 86 16.54 -9.39 3.18
N GLU A 87 17.83 -9.46 2.84
CA GLU A 87 18.66 -10.66 3.05
C GLU A 87 18.87 -10.99 4.54
N ASN A 88 18.80 -9.97 5.41
CA ASN A 88 18.91 -10.11 6.87
C ASN A 88 17.56 -10.32 7.59
N ASP A 89 16.46 -10.54 6.86
CA ASP A 89 15.09 -10.68 7.39
C ASP A 89 14.57 -9.47 8.20
N ILE A 90 15.21 -8.31 8.10
CA ILE A 90 14.73 -7.05 8.71
C ILE A 90 13.58 -6.48 7.90
N ILE A 91 13.64 -6.58 6.58
CA ILE A 91 12.52 -6.32 5.67
C ILE A 91 12.01 -7.67 5.18
N SER A 92 10.72 -7.94 5.40
CA SER A 92 10.11 -9.17 4.93
C SER A 92 10.17 -9.26 3.40
N MET A 93 10.44 -10.46 2.89
CA MET A 93 10.50 -10.71 1.45
C MET A 93 9.14 -10.41 0.78
N GLU A 94 8.02 -10.69 1.44
CA GLU A 94 6.68 -10.38 0.92
C GLU A 94 6.46 -8.88 0.76
N ARG A 95 6.99 -8.08 1.70
CA ARG A 95 6.93 -6.61 1.63
C ARG A 95 7.78 -6.08 0.49
N TYR A 96 9.00 -6.62 0.32
CA TYR A 96 9.85 -6.28 -0.81
C TYR A 96 9.18 -6.64 -2.16
N ILE A 97 8.63 -7.85 -2.29
CA ILE A 97 7.88 -8.26 -3.49
C ILE A 97 6.68 -7.32 -3.74
N SER A 98 5.96 -6.93 -2.69
CA SER A 98 4.85 -5.97 -2.81
C SER A 98 5.33 -4.62 -3.34
N TYR A 99 6.47 -4.11 -2.86
CA TYR A 99 7.10 -2.89 -3.36
C TYR A 99 7.42 -3.00 -4.86
N ILE A 100 8.08 -4.09 -5.28
CA ILE A 100 8.40 -4.32 -6.70
C ILE A 100 7.12 -4.37 -7.54
N SER A 101 6.13 -5.15 -7.11
CA SER A 101 4.86 -5.31 -7.81
C SER A 101 4.13 -3.98 -7.97
N ILE A 102 4.10 -3.15 -6.92
CA ILE A 102 3.46 -1.84 -6.97
C ILE A 102 4.23 -0.90 -7.89
N ARG A 103 5.57 -0.84 -7.77
CA ARG A 103 6.42 -0.01 -8.61
C ARG A 103 6.22 -0.28 -10.09
N ASP A 104 6.08 -1.55 -10.47
CA ASP A 104 5.91 -1.95 -11.86
C ASP A 104 4.55 -1.53 -12.44
N THR A 105 3.54 -1.26 -11.59
CA THR A 105 2.28 -0.64 -12.03
C THR A 105 2.40 0.87 -12.28
N ILE A 106 3.42 1.53 -11.72
CA ILE A 106 3.64 2.96 -11.90
C ILE A 106 4.31 3.18 -13.27
N PRO A 107 3.68 3.94 -14.19
CA PRO A 107 4.26 4.22 -15.49
C PRO A 107 5.58 4.99 -15.34
N GLU A 108 6.57 4.69 -16.18
CA GLU A 108 7.73 5.58 -16.31
C GLU A 108 7.26 6.95 -16.80
N SER A 109 7.75 8.02 -16.17
CA SER A 109 7.48 9.39 -16.61
C SER A 109 7.87 9.54 -18.08
N LYS A 110 6.86 9.67 -18.96
CA LYS A 110 7.02 9.79 -20.42
C LYS A 110 7.30 11.23 -20.87
N TRP A 111 8.16 11.95 -20.15
CA TRP A 111 8.61 13.28 -20.59
C TRP A 111 10.12 13.43 -20.37
N LYS A 112 10.84 13.42 -21.50
CA LYS A 112 12.09 14.13 -21.74
C LYS A 112 11.83 15.02 -22.95
#